data_AF-A0A1B8GRS2-F1
#
_entry.id   AF-A0A1B8GRS2-F1
#
_cell.length_a   1.000
_cell.length_b   1.000
_cell.length_c   1.000
_cell.angle_alpha   90.00
_cell.angle_beta   90.00
_cell.angle_gamma   90.00
#
_symmetry.space_group_name_H-M   'P 1'
#
loop_
_entity.id
_entity.type
_entity.pdbx_description
1 polymer ?
#
loop_
_entity_poly.entity_id
_entity_poly.type
_entity_poly.pdbx_seq_one_letter_code
_entity_poly.pdbx_strand_id
1 'polypeptide(L)'
;MESTSRLNMQENSPTINIDVVSEIPLFQRPLGVSSLGSSLWASAYRVDSKNDAGEDESYFMKVSIGEQGRAALYGEFESTSKIHSVVPDFIPKPILWGSFKEIQNAHYYICKFYKLRPDLPEKFEFCAKVAELHSKSQSPNGKFGFHVITYNGNLPQENGYADTWEECFVSGFRHMLTLNIDRGGPWEEMEKLKSAVIDKVIPRLLRPMESNGRFIKPCLVHGDLWYGNAAVDSETGCPLVYDPSSFYAHNEYELGNWRPGRNKFDRSYFLAYELNMKKSEPVDDFDDRNALYSIRFNLHAAALFPGELSYRELVIDEMKRLIAKYPNGYEEVEGISAASTAQALSTSFDVNDISIPAVGFGTFQGGDGNGQVKKAVLNALRAGYRHIDTALAYGNEKEVGEAIKESGIPRKEIFVTTKLAQTWHNPSDVEEALDQSLKTLQLDYVIDLELSRAYPQTWQAMEKLVDSGKTRLIGVSNFSILKTKRILEIARIRPAVNQVEIHPYFPQQELLDFCFAEGIHVTAHQPLGGRPVAPLTLSTIAEIAKSIGKSPAQVLLSWALQRGVSVVPITAQEDRMVENRALSRLADEDMTKINKIVKSTGAVRYLDPKGHIGFDIFMESVDEPVAAAE
;
A
#
# COMPACT_ATOMS: atom_id res chain seq x y z
N MET A 1 25.58 -16.96 47.82
CA MET A 1 25.94 -18.39 47.76
C MET A 1 25.02 -18.99 46.72
N GLU A 2 25.42 -19.57 45.59
CA GLU A 2 26.72 -19.97 45.05
C GLU A 2 26.60 -20.05 43.52
N SER A 3 27.74 -19.78 42.87
CA SER A 3 28.15 -20.03 41.49
C SER A 3 27.17 -20.66 40.47
N THR A 4 26.84 -19.88 39.45
CA THR A 4 26.97 -20.33 38.05
C THR A 4 27.94 -19.39 37.35
N SER A 5 29.00 -19.96 36.80
CA SER A 5 30.13 -19.28 36.16
C SER A 5 29.66 -18.37 35.02
N ARG A 6 29.64 -17.06 35.26
CA ARG A 6 29.60 -16.04 34.21
C ARG A 6 30.94 -16.09 33.48
N LEU A 7 30.96 -16.64 32.26
CA LEU A 7 32.04 -16.38 31.31
C LEU A 7 31.97 -14.89 30.93
N ASN A 8 32.57 -14.04 31.75
CA ASN A 8 32.82 -12.64 31.43
C ASN A 8 33.90 -12.62 30.33
N MET A 9 33.58 -12.16 29.12
CA MET A 9 34.58 -11.86 28.08
C MET A 9 35.59 -10.77 28.50
N GLN A 10 35.39 -10.13 29.66
CA GLN A 10 36.32 -9.14 30.22
C GLN A 10 37.72 -9.70 30.53
N GLU A 11 37.87 -10.98 30.86
CA GLU A 11 39.19 -11.52 31.23
C GLU A 11 40.10 -11.84 30.03
N ASN A 12 39.59 -11.82 28.79
CA ASN A 12 40.36 -12.18 27.58
C ASN A 12 40.11 -11.26 26.36
N SER A 13 39.54 -10.06 26.55
CA SER A 13 39.37 -9.12 25.43
C SER A 13 40.75 -8.60 24.98
N PRO A 14 41.10 -8.70 23.68
CA PRO A 14 42.42 -8.30 23.22
C PRO A 14 42.62 -6.80 23.39
N THR A 15 43.80 -6.41 23.85
CA THR A 15 44.21 -5.01 23.97
C THR A 15 44.40 -4.44 22.56
N ILE A 16 43.51 -3.54 22.16
CA ILE A 16 43.62 -2.81 20.90
C ILE A 16 44.33 -1.47 21.15
N ASN A 17 45.49 -1.29 20.54
CA ASN A 17 46.30 -0.07 20.64
C ASN A 17 46.67 0.45 19.24
N ILE A 18 47.49 1.50 19.19
CA ILE A 18 47.90 2.17 17.95
C ILE A 18 48.70 1.25 17.01
N ASP A 19 49.53 0.37 17.58
CA ASP A 19 50.38 -0.54 16.80
C ASP A 19 49.52 -1.59 16.10
N VAL A 20 48.55 -2.17 16.83
CA VAL A 20 47.59 -3.16 16.30
C VAL A 20 46.76 -2.58 15.15
N VAL A 21 46.23 -1.37 15.29
CA VAL A 21 45.39 -0.78 14.23
C VAL A 21 46.21 -0.35 13.01
N SER A 22 47.51 -0.06 13.18
CA SER A 22 48.41 0.30 12.07
C SER A 22 48.58 -0.83 11.04
N GLU A 23 48.24 -2.07 11.39
CA GLU A 23 48.25 -3.21 10.46
C GLU A 23 47.10 -3.19 9.44
N ILE A 24 46.03 -2.45 9.76
CA ILE A 24 44.86 -2.32 8.90
C ILE A 24 45.20 -1.28 7.83
N PRO A 25 45.15 -1.61 6.52
CA PRO A 25 45.60 -0.71 5.46
C PRO A 25 44.95 0.69 5.46
N LEU A 26 43.77 0.82 6.06
CA LEU A 26 43.06 2.08 6.26
C LEU A 26 43.79 3.05 7.20
N PHE A 27 44.51 2.55 8.20
CA PHE A 27 45.12 3.34 9.27
C PHE A 27 46.64 3.43 9.09
N GLN A 28 47.09 4.10 8.02
CA GLN A 28 48.52 4.32 7.78
C GLN A 28 49.13 5.36 8.73
N ARG A 29 48.31 6.26 9.27
CA ARG A 29 48.72 7.37 10.15
C ARG A 29 47.76 7.52 11.33
N PRO A 30 47.63 6.50 12.20
CA PRO A 30 46.74 6.58 13.34
C PRO A 30 47.27 7.62 14.34
N LEU A 31 46.33 8.32 14.98
CA LEU A 31 46.57 9.36 15.97
C LEU A 31 46.23 8.87 17.38
N GLY A 32 45.25 7.98 17.51
CA GLY A 32 44.84 7.41 18.79
C GLY A 32 43.74 6.36 18.69
N VAL A 33 43.64 5.53 19.72
CA VAL A 33 42.58 4.54 19.90
C VAL A 33 41.96 4.72 21.28
N SER A 34 40.64 4.83 21.35
CA SER A 34 39.88 4.96 22.61
C SER A 34 38.82 3.89 22.70
N SER A 35 38.72 3.21 23.85
CA SER A 35 37.61 2.28 24.10
C SER A 35 36.31 3.05 24.34
N LEU A 36 35.22 2.59 23.72
CA LEU A 36 33.87 3.15 23.85
C LEU A 36 32.96 2.26 24.73
N GLY A 37 33.48 1.14 25.23
CA GLY A 37 32.75 0.14 26.00
C GLY A 37 32.67 -1.22 25.29
N SER A 38 31.99 -2.16 25.94
CA SER A 38 31.86 -3.54 25.48
C SER A 38 30.49 -4.12 25.80
N SER A 39 29.98 -4.97 24.92
CA SER A 39 28.85 -5.86 25.19
C SER A 39 29.35 -7.25 25.60
N LEU A 40 28.43 -8.21 25.75
CA LEU A 40 28.77 -9.62 25.99
C LEU A 40 29.47 -10.30 24.80
N TRP A 41 29.42 -9.72 23.60
CA TRP A 41 29.90 -10.35 22.35
C TRP A 41 30.86 -9.48 21.53
N ALA A 42 30.96 -8.18 21.81
CA ALA A 42 31.83 -7.28 21.05
C ALA A 42 32.38 -6.13 21.91
N SER A 43 33.55 -5.63 21.53
CA SER A 43 34.16 -4.41 22.09
C SER A 43 34.16 -3.30 21.06
N ALA A 44 33.83 -2.07 21.46
CA ALA A 44 33.73 -0.91 20.60
C ALA A 44 34.90 0.06 20.84
N TYR A 45 35.44 0.61 19.76
CA TYR A 45 36.57 1.53 19.78
C TYR A 45 36.32 2.71 18.84
N ARG A 46 36.87 3.87 19.21
CA ARG A 46 37.11 4.99 18.30
C ARG A 46 38.56 4.94 17.87
N VAL A 47 38.81 5.02 16.57
CA VAL A 47 40.16 5.15 16.00
C VAL A 47 40.23 6.51 15.30
N ASP A 48 41.14 7.37 15.75
CA ASP A 48 41.45 8.63 15.09
C ASP A 48 42.67 8.43 14.19
N SER A 49 42.61 8.86 12.93
CA SER A 49 43.68 8.67 11.94
C SER A 49 43.68 9.81 10.91
N LYS A 50 44.83 10.07 10.27
CA LYS A 50 44.89 10.98 9.12
C LYS A 50 44.46 10.28 7.84
N ASN A 51 43.51 10.86 7.09
CA ASN A 51 43.13 10.41 5.75
C ASN A 51 44.24 10.69 4.72
N ASP A 52 44.08 10.31 3.45
CA ASP A 52 45.10 10.51 2.41
C ASP A 52 45.46 11.99 2.20
N ALA A 53 44.50 12.91 2.37
CA ALA A 53 44.70 14.35 2.30
C ALA A 53 45.43 14.95 3.53
N GLY A 54 45.67 14.14 4.57
CA GLY A 54 46.33 14.56 5.81
C GLY A 54 45.39 15.19 6.84
N GLU A 55 44.09 15.16 6.60
CA GLU A 55 43.05 15.65 7.51
C GLU A 55 42.74 14.60 8.57
N ASP A 56 42.38 15.05 9.77
CA ASP A 56 42.05 14.17 10.88
C ASP A 56 40.63 13.60 10.69
N GLU A 57 40.49 12.29 10.69
CA GLU A 57 39.22 11.57 10.61
C GLU A 57 39.06 10.58 11.77
N SER A 58 37.81 10.32 12.15
CA SER A 58 37.46 9.38 13.22
C SER A 58 36.63 8.22 12.68
N TYR A 59 36.93 7.02 13.14
CA TYR A 59 36.28 5.78 12.74
C TYR A 59 35.75 5.03 13.96
N PHE A 60 34.58 4.43 13.82
CA PHE A 60 34.06 3.46 14.77
C PHE A 60 34.54 2.07 14.36
N MET A 61 35.10 1.33 15.30
CA MET A 61 35.56 -0.03 15.10
C MET A 61 34.94 -0.97 16.13
N LYS A 62 34.23 -1.98 15.66
CA LYS A 62 33.66 -3.06 16.46
C LYS A 62 34.55 -4.29 16.34
N VAL A 63 34.93 -4.89 17.46
CA VAL A 63 35.82 -6.05 17.52
C VAL A 63 35.10 -7.23 18.17
N SER A 64 35.19 -8.41 17.55
CA SER A 64 34.63 -9.67 18.06
C SER A 64 35.62 -10.81 17.89
N ILE A 65 35.49 -11.86 18.70
CA ILE A 65 36.40 -13.00 18.74
C ILE A 65 35.68 -14.26 18.23
N GLY A 66 36.40 -15.17 17.58
CA GLY A 66 35.85 -16.45 17.15
C GLY A 66 35.18 -16.41 15.78
N GLU A 67 34.95 -17.58 15.20
CA GLU A 67 34.26 -17.71 13.91
C GLU A 67 32.84 -17.11 13.94
N GLN A 68 32.13 -17.25 15.06
CA GLN A 68 30.82 -16.63 15.24
C GLN A 68 30.92 -15.11 15.26
N GLY A 69 31.93 -14.55 15.96
CA GLY A 69 32.20 -13.12 15.95
C GLY A 69 32.54 -12.61 14.55
N ARG A 70 33.35 -13.37 13.79
CA ARG A 70 33.66 -13.08 12.39
C ARG A 70 32.41 -13.01 11.51
N ALA A 71 31.53 -14.00 11.65
CA ALA A 71 30.29 -14.07 10.89
C ALA A 71 29.33 -12.93 11.26
N ALA A 72 29.25 -12.57 12.55
CA ALA A 72 28.44 -11.44 13.01
C ALA A 72 28.90 -10.11 12.42
N LEU A 73 30.21 -9.81 12.47
CA LEU A 73 30.76 -8.58 11.91
C LEU A 73 30.62 -8.52 10.38
N TYR A 74 30.73 -9.65 9.69
CA TYR A 74 30.47 -9.71 8.25
C TYR A 74 29.00 -9.42 7.92
N GLY A 75 28.07 -10.03 8.65
CA GLY A 75 26.64 -9.78 8.50
C GLY A 75 26.26 -8.31 8.77
N GLU A 76 26.86 -7.68 9.78
CA GLU A 76 26.67 -6.26 10.11
C GLU A 76 27.26 -5.34 9.01
N PHE A 77 28.44 -5.68 8.47
CA PHE A 77 29.03 -4.95 7.35
C PHE A 77 28.15 -4.99 6.10
N GLU A 78 27.64 -6.18 5.73
CA GLU A 78 26.75 -6.35 4.57
C GLU A 78 25.41 -5.63 4.77
N SER A 79 24.84 -5.73 5.98
CA SER A 79 23.60 -5.04 6.34
C SER A 79 23.78 -3.52 6.26
N THR A 80 24.85 -3.00 6.87
CA THR A 80 25.14 -1.56 6.87
C THR A 80 25.41 -1.05 5.45
N SER A 81 26.17 -1.80 4.66
CA SER A 81 26.45 -1.48 3.25
C SER A 81 25.18 -1.42 2.42
N LYS A 82 24.24 -2.35 2.66
CA LYS A 82 22.98 -2.36 1.92
C LYS A 82 22.09 -1.19 2.31
N ILE A 83 21.90 -0.90 3.61
CA ILE A 83 21.11 0.27 4.05
C ILE A 83 21.74 1.56 3.52
N HIS A 84 23.06 1.74 3.68
CA HIS A 84 23.77 2.94 3.22
C HIS A 84 23.64 3.13 1.70
N SER A 85 23.58 2.05 0.91
CA SER A 85 23.38 2.15 -0.55
C SER A 85 21.99 2.70 -0.94
N VAL A 86 20.99 2.58 -0.06
CA VAL A 86 19.61 3.03 -0.31
C VAL A 86 19.36 4.39 0.32
N VAL A 87 19.80 4.60 1.56
CA VAL A 87 19.62 5.84 2.34
C VAL A 87 20.95 6.20 3.02
N PRO A 88 21.90 6.83 2.29
CA PRO A 88 23.28 7.05 2.76
C PRO A 88 23.42 7.91 4.01
N ASP A 89 22.44 8.76 4.29
CA ASP A 89 22.42 9.69 5.42
C ASP A 89 21.67 9.17 6.65
N PHE A 90 21.20 7.91 6.63
CA PHE A 90 20.44 7.31 7.73
C PHE A 90 21.24 6.28 8.55
N ILE A 91 22.40 5.85 8.06
CA ILE A 91 23.27 4.86 8.74
C ILE A 91 24.74 5.25 8.58
N PRO A 92 25.64 4.91 9.51
CA PRO A 92 27.06 5.18 9.34
C PRO A 92 27.62 4.60 8.05
N LYS A 93 28.49 5.38 7.37
CA LYS A 93 29.18 4.94 6.16
C LYS A 93 30.07 3.73 6.48
N PRO A 94 29.78 2.53 5.96
CA PRO A 94 30.64 1.37 6.15
C PRO A 94 31.94 1.57 5.38
N ILE A 95 33.06 1.16 5.97
CA ILE A 95 34.38 1.31 5.36
C ILE A 95 34.93 -0.06 4.97
N LEU A 96 35.12 -0.96 5.95
CA LEU A 96 35.64 -2.31 5.70
C LEU A 96 35.38 -3.23 6.89
N TRP A 97 35.64 -4.52 6.70
CA TRP A 97 35.68 -5.53 7.76
C TRP A 97 36.85 -6.49 7.50
N GLY A 98 37.29 -7.24 8.51
CA GLY A 98 38.43 -8.12 8.37
C GLY A 98 38.85 -8.83 9.65
N SER A 99 40.08 -9.36 9.64
CA SER A 99 40.70 -10.01 10.79
C SER A 99 42.04 -9.36 11.10
N PHE A 100 42.40 -9.27 12.38
CA PHE A 100 43.73 -8.84 12.79
C PHE A 100 44.76 -9.88 12.37
N LYS A 101 46.00 -9.46 12.05
CA LYS A 101 47.06 -10.41 11.70
C LYS A 101 47.73 -10.95 12.96
N GLU A 102 48.01 -10.07 13.92
CA GLU A 102 48.71 -10.44 15.16
C GLU A 102 47.79 -11.01 16.24
N ILE A 103 46.54 -10.55 16.29
CA ILE A 103 45.58 -11.02 17.28
C ILE A 103 44.79 -12.20 16.69
N GLN A 104 45.28 -13.40 16.97
CA GLN A 104 44.66 -14.63 16.51
C GLN A 104 43.18 -14.68 16.92
N ASN A 105 42.31 -15.05 15.97
CA ASN A 105 40.88 -15.22 16.19
C ASN A 105 40.10 -13.94 16.55
N ALA A 106 40.69 -12.76 16.34
CA ALA A 106 40.01 -11.47 16.50
C ALA A 106 39.70 -10.82 15.13
N HIS A 107 38.51 -10.25 15.05
CA HIS A 107 37.91 -9.73 13.82
C HIS A 107 37.39 -8.31 14.06
N TYR A 108 37.30 -7.52 12.99
CA TYR A 108 36.83 -6.13 13.07
C TYR A 108 35.82 -5.78 11.96
N TYR A 109 34.93 -4.86 12.29
CA TYR A 109 34.09 -4.08 11.38
C TYR A 109 34.35 -2.59 11.64
N ILE A 110 34.52 -1.80 10.57
CA ILE A 110 34.85 -0.39 10.64
C ILE A 110 33.85 0.43 9.81
N CYS A 111 33.33 1.50 10.41
CA CYS A 111 32.52 2.52 9.76
C CYS A 111 32.96 3.93 10.19
N LYS A 112 32.43 4.97 9.52
CA LYS A 112 32.65 6.35 9.92
C LYS A 112 32.14 6.59 11.35
N PHE A 113 32.91 7.28 12.17
CA PHE A 113 32.48 7.64 13.53
C PHE A 113 31.49 8.80 13.49
N TYR A 114 30.45 8.71 14.33
CA TYR A 114 29.47 9.76 14.57
C TYR A 114 29.35 10.01 16.08
N LYS A 115 29.16 11.27 16.47
CA LYS A 115 28.88 11.62 17.86
C LYS A 115 27.38 11.52 18.09
N LEU A 116 26.95 10.48 18.78
CA LEU A 116 25.54 10.20 18.99
C LEU A 116 25.03 10.82 20.30
N ARG A 117 23.86 11.46 20.25
CA ARG A 117 23.11 11.86 21.45
C ARG A 117 22.22 10.70 21.91
N PRO A 118 22.00 10.54 23.23
CA PRO A 118 21.17 9.47 23.77
C PRO A 118 19.66 9.71 23.59
N ASP A 119 19.28 10.85 23.02
CA ASP A 119 17.89 11.21 22.79
C ASP A 119 17.26 10.30 21.73
N LEU A 120 15.99 9.95 21.93
CA LEU A 120 15.20 9.33 20.87
C LEU A 120 15.11 10.27 19.67
N PRO A 121 15.27 9.77 18.43
CA PRO A 121 15.11 10.59 17.24
C PRO A 121 13.70 11.18 17.11
N GLU A 122 13.57 12.38 16.54
CA GLU A 122 12.25 12.97 16.28
C GLU A 122 11.46 12.06 15.32
N LYS A 123 10.26 11.66 15.76
CA LYS A 123 9.47 10.58 15.14
C LYS A 123 9.12 10.82 13.67
N PHE A 124 8.81 12.04 13.23
CA PHE A 124 8.39 12.28 11.85
C PHE A 124 9.57 12.12 10.89
N GLU A 125 10.70 12.74 11.21
CA GLU A 125 11.91 12.63 10.39
C GLU A 125 12.47 11.20 10.41
N PHE A 126 12.54 10.58 11.59
CA PHE A 126 12.99 9.20 11.74
C PHE A 126 12.10 8.22 10.97
N CYS A 127 10.78 8.27 11.15
CA CYS A 127 9.88 7.37 10.46
C CYS A 127 9.82 7.64 8.96
N ALA A 128 10.02 8.87 8.50
CA ALA A 128 10.18 9.18 7.07
C ALA A 128 11.43 8.49 6.49
N LYS A 129 12.56 8.48 7.21
CA LYS A 129 13.77 7.75 6.80
C LYS A 129 13.59 6.23 6.79
N VAL A 130 12.89 5.67 7.77
CA VAL A 130 12.54 4.24 7.78
C VAL A 130 11.63 3.90 6.59
N ALA A 131 10.61 4.72 6.32
CA ALA A 131 9.72 4.53 5.17
C ALA A 131 10.46 4.72 3.83
N GLU A 132 11.42 5.65 3.76
CA GLU A 132 12.30 5.85 2.59
C GLU A 132 13.12 4.58 2.30
N LEU A 133 13.72 3.97 3.33
CA LEU A 133 14.46 2.70 3.22
C LEU A 133 13.58 1.59 2.64
N HIS A 134 12.40 1.39 3.24
CA HIS A 134 11.46 0.36 2.81
C HIS A 134 10.94 0.62 1.38
N SER A 135 10.65 1.88 1.04
CA SER A 135 10.11 2.25 -0.27
C SER A 135 11.13 2.17 -1.39
N LYS A 136 12.38 2.61 -1.16
CA LYS A 136 13.42 2.67 -2.20
C LYS A 136 14.22 1.39 -2.37
N SER A 137 14.30 0.55 -1.34
CA SER A 137 15.03 -0.72 -1.43
C SER A 137 14.39 -1.68 -2.44
N GLN A 138 15.22 -2.54 -3.04
CA GLN A 138 14.77 -3.56 -3.97
C GLN A 138 15.55 -4.85 -3.71
N SER A 139 14.83 -5.95 -3.49
CA SER A 139 15.46 -7.27 -3.41
C SER A 139 16.14 -7.61 -4.75
N PRO A 140 17.42 -8.03 -4.74
CA PRO A 140 18.20 -8.25 -5.96
C PRO A 140 17.65 -9.39 -6.84
N ASN A 141 16.88 -10.30 -6.26
CA ASN A 141 16.25 -11.43 -6.95
C ASN A 141 14.72 -11.43 -6.82
N GLY A 142 14.13 -10.36 -6.29
CA GLY A 142 12.69 -10.26 -6.05
C GLY A 142 12.14 -11.17 -4.95
N LYS A 143 13.00 -11.83 -4.16
CA LYS A 143 12.61 -12.75 -3.08
C LYS A 143 12.78 -12.12 -1.70
N PHE A 144 12.12 -12.67 -0.69
CA PHE A 144 12.36 -12.37 0.72
C PHE A 144 13.60 -13.11 1.20
N GLY A 145 14.36 -12.57 2.16
CA GLY A 145 15.60 -13.15 2.68
C GLY A 145 16.83 -12.27 2.45
N PHE A 146 18.03 -12.84 2.59
CA PHE A 146 19.31 -12.14 2.45
C PHE A 146 20.41 -13.09 1.99
N HIS A 147 21.46 -12.57 1.36
CA HIS A 147 22.55 -13.39 0.82
C HIS A 147 23.53 -13.89 1.90
N VAL A 148 23.46 -13.35 3.12
CA VAL A 148 24.30 -13.76 4.26
C VAL A 148 23.47 -13.92 5.53
N ILE A 149 23.99 -14.71 6.47
CA ILE A 149 23.47 -14.79 7.84
C ILE A 149 23.76 -13.47 8.55
N THR A 150 22.75 -12.87 9.15
CA THR A 150 22.88 -11.70 10.02
C THR A 150 22.64 -12.10 11.47
N TYR A 151 22.98 -11.24 12.43
CA TYR A 151 22.93 -11.57 13.86
C TYR A 151 22.19 -10.49 14.66
N ASN A 152 21.30 -10.88 15.57
CA ASN A 152 20.74 -9.98 16.57
C ASN A 152 21.44 -10.32 17.90
N GLY A 153 22.33 -9.44 18.36
CA GLY A 153 23.28 -9.79 19.41
C GLY A 153 24.21 -10.92 18.96
N ASN A 154 24.25 -12.03 19.71
CA ASN A 154 25.01 -13.23 19.31
C ASN A 154 24.12 -14.36 18.75
N LEU A 155 22.88 -14.07 18.35
CA LEU A 155 21.96 -15.07 17.80
C LEU A 155 21.91 -14.93 16.26
N PRO A 156 22.23 -15.98 15.50
CA PRO A 156 22.13 -15.94 14.04
C PRO A 156 20.66 -15.86 13.60
N GLN A 157 20.40 -15.13 12.51
CA GLN A 157 19.13 -15.11 11.80
C GLN A 157 19.21 -16.03 10.57
N GLU A 158 18.21 -16.88 10.39
CA GLU A 158 18.08 -17.68 9.18
C GLU A 158 17.40 -16.85 8.09
N ASN A 159 18.20 -16.29 7.18
CA ASN A 159 17.74 -15.38 6.12
C ASN A 159 17.70 -16.06 4.74
N GLY A 160 17.45 -17.36 4.67
CA GLY A 160 17.34 -18.07 3.39
C GLY A 160 16.29 -17.43 2.48
N TYR A 161 16.54 -17.43 1.16
CA TYR A 161 15.60 -16.82 0.22
C TYR A 161 14.30 -17.63 0.11
N ALA A 162 13.16 -16.93 0.14
CA ALA A 162 11.82 -17.50 -0.02
C ALA A 162 10.98 -16.67 -1.00
N ASP A 163 10.05 -17.33 -1.69
CA ASP A 163 9.20 -16.69 -2.71
C ASP A 163 8.04 -15.92 -2.09
N THR A 164 7.58 -16.33 -0.90
CA THR A 164 6.52 -15.63 -0.14
C THR A 164 7.02 -15.14 1.21
N TRP A 165 6.36 -14.12 1.75
CA TRP A 165 6.66 -13.62 3.08
C TRP A 165 6.27 -14.63 4.17
N GLU A 166 5.18 -15.37 3.97
CA GLU A 166 4.75 -16.42 4.89
C GLU A 166 5.85 -17.48 5.08
N GLU A 167 6.40 -18.03 3.98
CA GLU A 167 7.48 -19.01 4.04
C GLU A 167 8.72 -18.46 4.73
N CYS A 168 9.13 -17.24 4.39
CA CYS A 168 10.27 -16.56 5.02
C CYS A 168 10.07 -16.42 6.53
N PHE A 169 8.89 -15.94 6.95
CA PHE A 169 8.56 -15.73 8.35
C PHE A 169 8.46 -17.05 9.13
N VAL A 170 7.82 -18.09 8.56
CA VAL A 170 7.72 -19.42 9.20
C VAL A 170 9.11 -20.02 9.43
N SER A 171 10.01 -19.90 8.45
CA SER A 171 11.38 -20.39 8.58
C SER A 171 12.10 -19.69 9.75
N GLY A 172 12.11 -18.35 9.75
CA GLY A 172 12.71 -17.57 10.84
C GLY A 172 12.07 -17.81 12.20
N PHE A 173 10.75 -18.04 12.25
CA PHE A 173 10.04 -18.36 13.49
C PHE A 173 10.46 -19.72 14.05
N ARG A 174 10.51 -20.77 13.21
CA ARG A 174 10.98 -22.11 13.61
C ARG A 174 12.42 -22.08 14.11
N HIS A 175 13.30 -21.35 13.42
CA HIS A 175 14.68 -21.15 13.85
C HIS A 175 14.77 -20.52 15.24
N MET A 176 13.97 -19.48 15.53
CA MET A 176 13.93 -18.87 16.86
C MET A 176 13.40 -19.82 17.94
N LEU A 177 12.46 -20.72 17.62
CA LEU A 177 12.02 -21.76 18.56
C LEU A 177 13.16 -22.73 18.90
N THR A 178 13.92 -23.17 17.90
CA THR A 178 15.09 -24.03 18.09
C THR A 178 16.13 -23.34 18.99
N LEU A 179 16.48 -22.08 18.70
CA LEU A 179 17.44 -21.34 19.52
C LEU A 179 16.97 -21.16 20.98
N ASN A 180 15.67 -21.01 21.21
CA ASN A 180 15.12 -20.93 22.58
C ASN A 180 15.30 -22.23 23.36
N ILE A 181 15.16 -23.38 22.69
CA ILE A 181 15.39 -24.70 23.29
C ILE A 181 16.87 -24.90 23.55
N ASP A 182 17.73 -24.57 22.59
CA ASP A 182 19.18 -24.73 22.70
C ASP A 182 19.76 -23.87 23.85
N ARG A 183 19.25 -22.64 24.02
CA ARG A 183 19.74 -21.66 25.00
C ARG A 183 19.10 -21.81 26.37
N GLY A 184 17.78 -21.99 26.41
CA GLY A 184 16.99 -21.93 27.64
C GLY A 184 16.35 -23.26 28.03
N GLY A 185 16.69 -24.35 27.34
CA GLY A 185 16.13 -25.67 27.58
C GLY A 185 14.66 -25.81 27.18
N PRO A 186 14.05 -26.97 27.47
CA PRO A 186 12.67 -27.27 27.12
C PRO A 186 11.66 -26.22 27.60
N TRP A 187 10.62 -26.00 26.81
CA TRP A 187 9.57 -25.03 27.11
C TRP A 187 8.19 -25.64 26.84
N GLU A 188 7.62 -26.24 27.88
CA GLU A 188 6.42 -27.09 27.76
C GLU A 188 5.20 -26.32 27.24
N GLU A 189 4.98 -25.08 27.69
CA GLU A 189 3.87 -24.27 27.19
C GLU A 189 4.03 -23.90 25.71
N MET A 190 5.25 -23.57 25.27
CA MET A 190 5.53 -23.32 23.86
C MET A 190 5.25 -24.56 23.01
N GLU A 191 5.66 -25.74 23.48
CA GLU A 191 5.42 -27.01 22.77
C GLU A 191 3.92 -27.25 22.51
N LYS A 192 3.05 -26.84 23.45
CA LYS A 192 1.59 -26.95 23.32
C LYS A 192 0.99 -25.95 22.31
N LEU A 193 1.63 -24.80 22.09
CA LEU A 193 1.07 -23.70 21.29
C LEU A 193 1.70 -23.57 19.89
N LYS A 194 2.95 -24.04 19.70
CA LYS A 194 3.72 -23.77 18.47
C LYS A 194 3.01 -24.20 17.20
N SER A 195 2.38 -25.39 17.19
CA SER A 195 1.64 -25.87 16.01
C SER A 195 0.43 -25.01 15.71
N ALA A 196 -0.33 -24.58 16.74
CA ALA A 196 -1.45 -23.68 16.52
C ALA A 196 -1.00 -22.33 15.94
N VAL A 197 0.15 -21.79 16.34
CA VAL A 197 0.66 -20.56 15.73
C VAL A 197 1.15 -20.78 14.30
N ILE A 198 1.96 -21.82 14.07
CA ILE A 198 2.55 -22.10 12.76
C ILE A 198 1.50 -22.51 11.74
N ASP A 199 0.55 -23.35 12.13
CA ASP A 199 -0.39 -23.99 11.21
C ASP A 199 -1.69 -23.18 11.05
N LYS A 200 -2.00 -22.28 12.00
CA LYS A 200 -3.25 -21.50 12.00
C LYS A 200 -3.03 -20.00 11.96
N VAL A 201 -2.34 -19.44 12.96
CA VAL A 201 -2.22 -17.98 13.14
C VAL A 201 -1.37 -17.34 12.03
N ILE A 202 -0.19 -17.91 11.75
CA ILE A 202 0.72 -17.37 10.74
C ILE A 202 0.05 -17.37 9.35
N PRO A 203 -0.48 -18.49 8.84
CA PRO A 203 -1.23 -18.51 7.59
C PRO A 203 -2.40 -17.52 7.60
N ARG A 204 -3.16 -17.42 8.70
CA ARG A 204 -4.32 -16.52 8.78
C ARG A 204 -3.93 -15.06 8.58
N LEU A 205 -2.80 -14.65 9.15
CA LEU A 205 -2.37 -13.26 9.15
C LEU A 205 -1.48 -12.88 7.97
N LEU A 206 -0.69 -13.83 7.44
CA LEU A 206 0.30 -13.54 6.41
C LEU A 206 -0.18 -13.91 5.00
N ARG A 207 -0.78 -15.10 4.83
CA ARG A 207 -1.23 -15.59 3.52
C ARG A 207 -2.17 -14.62 2.79
N PRO A 208 -3.15 -13.97 3.46
CA PRO A 208 -4.04 -13.05 2.77
C PRO A 208 -3.31 -11.95 2.03
N MET A 209 -2.19 -11.45 2.54
CA MET A 209 -1.47 -10.31 1.95
C MET A 209 -0.86 -10.62 0.57
N GLU A 210 -0.67 -11.90 0.26
CA GLU A 210 -0.14 -12.39 -1.02
C GLU A 210 -1.17 -13.29 -1.75
N SER A 211 -2.43 -13.25 -1.30
CA SER A 211 -3.56 -13.97 -1.90
C SER A 211 -4.53 -13.00 -2.59
N ASN A 212 -5.40 -13.54 -3.45
CA ASN A 212 -6.42 -12.78 -4.17
C ASN A 212 -5.85 -11.63 -5.03
N GLY A 213 -4.71 -11.88 -5.69
CA GLY A 213 -4.03 -10.90 -6.55
C GLY A 213 -3.26 -9.82 -5.79
N ARG A 214 -3.20 -9.88 -4.46
CA ARG A 214 -2.35 -9.02 -3.66
C ARG A 214 -0.90 -9.49 -3.71
N PHE A 215 0.01 -8.55 -3.54
CA PHE A 215 1.44 -8.78 -3.57
C PHE A 215 2.12 -7.90 -2.53
N ILE A 216 3.05 -8.48 -1.77
CA ILE A 216 3.96 -7.74 -0.91
C ILE A 216 5.29 -7.57 -1.64
N LYS A 217 5.78 -6.34 -1.68
CA LYS A 217 7.15 -6.07 -2.11
C LYS A 217 8.15 -6.48 -1.02
N PRO A 218 9.13 -7.36 -1.29
CA PRO A 218 10.26 -7.55 -0.40
C PRO A 218 11.08 -6.27 -0.30
N CYS A 219 11.13 -5.68 0.88
CA CYS A 219 11.85 -4.44 1.17
C CYS A 219 12.92 -4.68 2.24
N LEU A 220 14.02 -3.94 2.17
CA LEU A 220 15.11 -4.06 3.12
C LEU A 220 14.67 -3.48 4.47
N VAL A 221 14.75 -4.28 5.53
CA VAL A 221 14.54 -3.86 6.91
C VAL A 221 15.87 -3.74 7.65
N HIS A 222 15.91 -2.95 8.72
CA HIS A 222 17.02 -2.96 9.69
C HIS A 222 17.09 -4.31 10.42
N GLY A 223 15.92 -4.91 10.73
CA GLY A 223 15.81 -6.27 11.27
C GLY A 223 16.12 -6.41 12.77
N ASP A 224 16.55 -5.33 13.40
CA ASP A 224 16.74 -5.19 14.85
C ASP A 224 16.52 -3.74 15.30
N LEU A 225 15.48 -3.07 14.80
CA LEU A 225 15.27 -1.64 15.08
C LEU A 225 14.49 -1.43 16.38
N TRP A 226 15.19 -1.07 17.44
CA TRP A 226 14.65 -0.64 18.73
C TRP A 226 15.41 0.62 19.19
N TYR A 227 14.97 1.29 20.26
CA TYR A 227 15.60 2.56 20.66
C TYR A 227 17.12 2.48 20.93
N GLY A 228 17.65 1.31 21.26
CA GLY A 228 19.09 1.12 21.49
C GLY A 228 19.92 1.16 20.21
N ASN A 229 19.30 1.01 19.05
CA ASN A 229 19.89 0.98 17.72
C ASN A 229 19.49 2.21 16.88
N ALA A 230 18.97 3.26 17.53
CA ALA A 230 18.59 4.51 16.92
C ALA A 230 19.09 5.68 17.79
N ALA A 231 19.66 6.70 17.16
CA ALA A 231 20.17 7.87 17.86
C ALA A 231 20.10 9.12 16.96
N VAL A 232 20.48 10.26 17.53
CA VAL A 232 20.59 11.51 16.79
C VAL A 232 22.05 11.89 16.64
N ASP A 233 22.47 12.19 15.42
CA ASP A 233 23.78 12.77 15.20
C ASP A 233 23.87 14.15 15.87
N SER A 234 24.87 14.33 16.73
CA SER A 234 25.09 15.58 17.46
C SER A 234 25.48 16.72 16.54
N GLU A 235 26.09 16.42 15.40
CA GLU A 235 26.60 17.44 14.48
C GLU A 235 25.52 17.95 13.53
N THR A 236 24.71 17.05 12.96
CA THR A 236 23.65 17.41 11.99
C THR A 236 22.27 17.56 12.62
N GLY A 237 22.01 16.92 13.76
CA GLY A 237 20.68 16.82 14.35
C GLY A 237 19.78 15.77 13.68
N CYS A 238 20.26 15.08 12.65
CA CYS A 238 19.49 14.10 11.89
C CYS A 238 19.43 12.72 12.59
N PRO A 239 18.39 11.93 12.34
CA PRO A 239 18.28 10.55 12.83
C PRO A 239 19.33 9.63 12.19
N LEU A 240 19.93 8.76 12.99
CA LEU A 240 20.78 7.65 12.55
C LEU A 240 20.34 6.33 13.17
N VAL A 241 20.47 5.25 12.41
CA VAL A 241 20.37 3.86 12.91
C VAL A 241 21.73 3.17 12.84
N TYR A 242 21.95 2.13 13.64
CA TYR A 242 23.21 1.38 13.68
C TYR A 242 22.99 -0.02 14.26
N ASP A 243 24.00 -0.88 14.10
CA ASP A 243 23.93 -2.32 14.46
C ASP A 243 22.78 -3.07 13.74
N PRO A 244 22.66 -2.96 12.40
CA PRO A 244 21.59 -3.62 11.66
C PRO A 244 21.82 -5.11 11.51
N SER A 245 20.71 -5.82 11.38
CA SER A 245 20.64 -7.23 11.09
C SER A 245 19.67 -7.47 9.94
N SER A 246 20.04 -6.93 8.79
CA SER A 246 19.13 -6.71 7.68
C SER A 246 18.78 -7.96 6.90
N PHE A 247 17.59 -7.95 6.32
CA PHE A 247 17.15 -8.86 5.26
C PHE A 247 15.99 -8.21 4.50
N TYR A 248 15.57 -8.80 3.37
CA TYR A 248 14.38 -8.36 2.65
C TYR A 248 13.14 -9.01 3.25
N ALA A 249 12.22 -8.20 3.76
CA ALA A 249 11.04 -8.58 4.52
C ALA A 249 9.79 -7.81 4.06
N HIS A 250 8.65 -8.15 4.65
CA HIS A 250 7.50 -7.25 4.68
C HIS A 250 7.83 -6.00 5.51
N ASN A 251 7.48 -4.81 5.03
CA ASN A 251 7.80 -3.53 5.68
C ASN A 251 7.23 -3.40 7.11
N GLU A 252 6.06 -3.98 7.39
CA GLU A 252 5.45 -3.93 8.74
C GLU A 252 6.19 -4.82 9.75
N TYR A 253 7.08 -5.73 9.31
CA TYR A 253 7.89 -6.57 10.21
C TYR A 253 8.69 -5.75 11.21
N GLU A 254 9.28 -4.63 10.77
CA GLU A 254 10.09 -3.76 11.62
C GLU A 254 9.30 -3.19 12.81
N LEU A 255 8.03 -2.86 12.58
CA LEU A 255 7.12 -2.32 13.60
C LEU A 255 6.82 -3.34 14.71
N GLY A 256 6.97 -4.64 14.44
CA GLY A 256 6.88 -5.68 15.45
C GLY A 256 7.86 -5.49 16.59
N ASN A 257 9.06 -4.97 16.30
CA ASN A 257 10.06 -4.67 17.34
C ASN A 257 9.72 -3.39 18.12
N TRP A 258 8.85 -2.53 17.60
CA TRP A 258 8.44 -1.30 18.29
C TRP A 258 7.32 -1.56 19.29
N ARG A 259 6.52 -2.61 19.06
CA ARG A 259 5.34 -2.94 19.88
C ARG A 259 5.65 -3.16 21.37
N PRO A 260 6.73 -3.86 21.77
CA PRO A 260 7.02 -4.04 23.18
C PRO A 260 7.41 -2.72 23.85
N GLY A 261 6.72 -2.34 24.94
CA GLY A 261 6.96 -1.05 25.62
C GLY A 261 8.41 -0.82 26.07
N ARG A 262 9.18 -1.90 26.31
CA ARG A 262 10.63 -1.83 26.61
C ARG A 262 11.45 -1.19 25.50
N ASN A 263 10.96 -1.19 24.25
CA ASN A 263 11.67 -0.68 23.08
C ASN A 263 11.38 0.81 22.80
N LYS A 264 10.60 1.47 23.66
CA LYS A 264 10.40 2.94 23.77
C LYS A 264 9.83 3.67 22.55
N PHE A 265 9.67 3.02 21.41
CA PHE A 265 8.92 3.57 20.28
C PHE A 265 7.41 3.45 20.55
N ASP A 266 6.84 4.53 21.09
CA ASP A 266 5.43 4.59 21.44
C ASP A 266 4.51 4.68 20.19
N ARG A 267 3.20 4.74 20.43
CA ARG A 267 2.19 4.81 19.35
C ARG A 267 2.39 6.00 18.40
N SER A 268 3.05 7.07 18.83
CA SER A 268 3.31 8.22 17.96
C SER A 268 4.32 7.91 16.85
N TYR A 269 5.27 6.99 17.06
CA TYR A 269 6.17 6.49 16.00
C TYR A 269 5.41 5.64 14.98
N PHE A 270 4.47 4.79 15.44
CA PHE A 270 3.60 4.04 14.53
C PHE A 270 2.80 4.99 13.64
N LEU A 271 2.15 6.00 14.22
CA LEU A 271 1.37 6.98 13.47
C LEU A 271 2.26 7.78 12.50
N ALA A 272 3.47 8.18 12.91
CA ALA A 272 4.41 8.89 12.05
C ALA A 272 4.88 8.05 10.85
N TYR A 273 5.08 6.74 11.04
CA TYR A 273 5.38 5.82 9.95
C TYR A 273 4.18 5.61 9.02
N GLU A 274 2.97 5.47 9.57
CA GLU A 274 1.71 5.33 8.80
C GLU A 274 1.44 6.54 7.88
N LEU A 275 1.96 7.74 8.19
CA LEU A 275 1.88 8.91 7.30
C LEU A 275 2.72 8.78 6.02
N ASN A 276 3.76 7.95 6.05
CA ASN A 276 4.71 7.79 4.95
C ASN A 276 4.55 6.44 4.21
N MET A 277 3.90 5.47 4.84
CA MET A 277 3.76 4.11 4.32
C MET A 277 2.35 3.57 4.57
N LYS A 278 1.65 3.19 3.49
CA LYS A 278 0.32 2.59 3.58
C LYS A 278 0.38 1.23 4.28
N LYS A 279 -0.63 0.93 5.10
CA LYS A 279 -0.87 -0.40 5.68
C LYS A 279 -1.12 -1.42 4.57
N SER A 280 -0.55 -2.61 4.72
CA SER A 280 -0.76 -3.74 3.83
C SER A 280 -2.18 -4.28 4.00
N GLU A 281 -2.80 -4.68 2.88
CA GLU A 281 -4.11 -5.32 2.90
C GLU A 281 -4.01 -6.79 3.36
N PRO A 282 -4.97 -7.33 4.15
CA PRO A 282 -6.13 -6.64 4.72
C PRO A 282 -5.72 -5.66 5.83
N VAL A 283 -6.20 -4.42 5.77
CA VAL A 283 -5.85 -3.40 6.78
C VAL A 283 -6.33 -3.78 8.18
N ASP A 284 -7.45 -4.48 8.31
CA ASP A 284 -8.00 -4.91 9.61
C ASP A 284 -7.08 -5.90 10.35
N ASP A 285 -6.23 -6.61 9.62
CA ASP A 285 -5.25 -7.54 10.21
C ASP A 285 -3.94 -6.83 10.60
N PHE A 286 -3.79 -5.53 10.33
CA PHE A 286 -2.55 -4.77 10.58
C PHE A 286 -2.03 -4.92 12.01
N ASP A 287 -2.89 -4.67 13.01
CA ASP A 287 -2.45 -4.73 14.40
C ASP A 287 -2.06 -6.16 14.79
N ASP A 288 -2.79 -7.18 14.36
CA ASP A 288 -2.47 -8.56 14.71
C ASP A 288 -1.24 -9.10 13.95
N ARG A 289 -0.94 -8.61 12.74
CA ARG A 289 0.35 -8.87 12.08
C ARG A 289 1.51 -8.29 12.88
N ASN A 290 1.37 -7.05 13.34
CA ASN A 290 2.38 -6.40 14.18
C ASN A 290 2.55 -7.15 15.52
N ALA A 291 1.46 -7.71 16.06
CA ALA A 291 1.49 -8.58 17.23
C ALA A 291 2.29 -9.86 16.96
N LEU A 292 1.98 -10.54 15.85
CA LEU A 292 2.67 -11.74 15.41
C LEU A 292 4.18 -11.47 15.22
N TYR A 293 4.55 -10.36 14.60
CA TYR A 293 5.95 -9.96 14.45
C TYR A 293 6.61 -9.68 15.80
N SER A 294 5.90 -9.07 16.76
CA SER A 294 6.42 -8.85 18.10
C SER A 294 6.73 -10.16 18.86
N ILE A 295 5.98 -11.24 18.61
CA ILE A 295 6.26 -12.56 19.18
C ILE A 295 7.66 -13.02 18.76
N ARG A 296 8.03 -12.84 17.49
CA ARG A 296 9.37 -13.17 17.00
C ARG A 296 10.45 -12.40 17.76
N PHE A 297 10.28 -11.10 17.99
CA PHE A 297 11.26 -10.29 18.73
C PHE A 297 11.31 -10.64 20.23
N ASN A 298 10.17 -11.04 20.82
CA ASN A 298 10.15 -11.53 22.20
C ASN A 298 10.80 -12.93 22.31
N LEU A 299 10.65 -13.80 21.30
CA LEU A 299 11.37 -15.07 21.21
C LEU A 299 12.89 -14.83 21.12
N HIS A 300 13.31 -13.85 20.33
CA HIS A 300 14.72 -13.45 20.28
C HIS A 300 15.23 -12.99 21.64
N ALA A 301 14.51 -12.10 22.32
CA ALA A 301 14.87 -11.65 23.67
C ALA A 301 14.92 -12.81 24.69
N ALA A 302 13.98 -13.76 24.62
CA ALA A 302 13.96 -14.95 25.47
C ALA A 302 15.16 -15.89 25.23
N ALA A 303 15.60 -16.04 23.98
CA ALA A 303 16.80 -16.82 23.66
C ALA A 303 18.10 -16.10 24.06
N LEU A 304 18.11 -14.77 24.00
CA LEU A 304 19.27 -13.95 24.38
C LEU A 304 19.44 -13.89 25.90
N PHE A 305 18.33 -13.85 26.63
CA PHE A 305 18.28 -13.78 28.10
C PHE A 305 17.42 -14.92 28.69
N PRO A 306 17.87 -16.18 28.62
CA PRO A 306 17.07 -17.35 29.03
C PRO A 306 16.70 -17.37 30.52
N GLY A 307 17.41 -16.61 31.36
CA GLY A 307 17.08 -16.44 32.77
C GLY A 307 15.94 -15.46 33.06
N GLU A 308 15.58 -14.60 32.09
CA GLU A 308 14.51 -13.60 32.24
C GLU A 308 13.20 -14.16 31.69
N LEU A 309 12.44 -14.84 32.55
CA LEU A 309 11.22 -15.56 32.17
C LEU A 309 10.11 -14.64 31.64
N SER A 310 10.14 -13.35 31.97
CA SER A 310 9.16 -12.36 31.48
C SER A 310 9.06 -12.30 29.96
N TYR A 311 10.15 -12.56 29.23
CA TYR A 311 10.10 -12.63 27.76
C TYR A 311 9.33 -13.85 27.26
N ARG A 312 9.49 -15.00 27.95
CA ARG A 312 8.71 -16.21 27.67
C ARG A 312 7.23 -15.99 27.96
N GLU A 313 6.90 -15.34 29.07
CA GLU A 313 5.52 -14.98 29.43
C GLU A 313 4.86 -14.10 28.34
N LEU A 314 5.54 -13.03 27.90
CA LEU A 314 5.06 -12.16 26.82
C LEU A 314 4.80 -12.91 25.51
N VAL A 315 5.64 -13.89 25.17
CA VAL A 315 5.44 -14.75 24.00
C VAL A 315 4.17 -15.59 24.17
N ILE A 316 4.03 -16.28 25.31
CA ILE A 316 2.91 -17.19 25.56
C ILE A 316 1.58 -16.44 25.59
N ASP A 317 1.53 -15.28 26.24
CA ASP A 317 0.31 -14.48 26.35
C ASP A 317 -0.19 -14.01 24.98
N GLU A 318 0.73 -13.51 24.14
CA GLU A 318 0.38 -13.04 22.80
C GLU A 318 0.00 -14.22 21.87
N MET A 319 0.69 -15.36 21.98
CA MET A 319 0.31 -16.59 21.26
C MET A 319 -1.09 -17.07 21.66
N LYS A 320 -1.39 -17.14 22.97
CA LYS A 320 -2.71 -17.53 23.49
C LYS A 320 -3.80 -16.58 22.96
N ARG A 321 -3.55 -15.27 22.98
CA ARG A 321 -4.48 -14.26 22.46
C ARG A 321 -4.78 -14.47 20.98
N LEU A 322 -3.74 -14.61 20.15
CA LEU A 322 -3.90 -14.79 18.71
C LEU A 322 -4.54 -16.14 18.35
N ILE A 323 -4.19 -17.23 19.04
CA ILE A 323 -4.84 -18.53 18.87
C ILE A 323 -6.33 -18.45 19.21
N ALA A 324 -6.68 -17.78 20.32
CA ALA A 324 -8.07 -17.60 20.72
C ALA A 324 -8.87 -16.75 19.73
N LYS A 325 -8.22 -15.74 19.12
CA LYS A 325 -8.83 -14.88 18.09
C LYS A 325 -9.01 -15.61 16.75
N TYR A 326 -8.08 -16.51 16.41
CA TYR A 326 -8.06 -17.25 15.14
C TYR A 326 -8.08 -18.78 15.36
N PRO A 327 -9.12 -19.33 16.01
CA PRO A 327 -9.14 -20.73 16.42
C PRO A 327 -9.16 -21.70 15.24
N ASN A 328 -9.70 -21.26 14.10
CA ASN A 328 -9.80 -22.03 12.86
C ASN A 328 -8.65 -21.73 11.89
N GLY A 329 -7.76 -20.79 12.24
CA GLY A 329 -6.65 -20.38 11.39
C GLY A 329 -7.07 -19.72 10.09
N TYR A 330 -6.27 -19.97 9.05
CA TYR A 330 -6.64 -19.60 7.70
C TYR A 330 -7.68 -20.60 7.21
N GLU A 331 -8.95 -20.23 7.29
CA GLU A 331 -10.00 -20.91 6.56
C GLU A 331 -9.90 -20.48 5.11
N GLU A 332 -9.10 -21.23 4.37
CA GLU A 332 -9.34 -21.36 2.94
C GLU A 332 -10.75 -21.95 2.83
N VAL A 333 -11.65 -21.29 2.11
CA VAL A 333 -13.03 -21.76 1.97
C VAL A 333 -13.00 -23.06 1.16
N GLU A 334 -12.79 -24.20 1.83
CA GLU A 334 -12.82 -25.53 1.23
C GLU A 334 -14.26 -25.88 0.84
N GLY A 335 -14.42 -26.34 -0.39
CA GLY A 335 -15.73 -26.51 -1.03
C GLY A 335 -15.81 -25.84 -2.39
N ILE A 336 -14.69 -25.34 -2.90
CA ILE A 336 -14.63 -24.84 -4.25
C ILE A 336 -13.42 -25.38 -4.98
N SER A 337 -13.68 -26.33 -5.87
CA SER A 337 -12.78 -26.69 -6.97
C SER A 337 -12.34 -25.42 -7.72
N ALA A 338 -11.36 -25.54 -8.62
CA ALA A 338 -10.85 -24.47 -9.50
C ALA A 338 -11.89 -23.73 -10.38
N ALA A 339 -13.18 -23.80 -10.04
CA ALA A 339 -14.31 -23.09 -10.60
C ALA A 339 -14.86 -21.93 -9.72
N SER A 340 -14.39 -21.64 -8.48
CA SER A 340 -14.96 -20.50 -7.71
C SER A 340 -14.20 -20.06 -6.42
N THR A 341 -13.10 -19.31 -6.50
CA THR A 341 -12.94 -18.15 -5.61
C THR A 341 -12.94 -16.91 -6.47
N ALA A 342 -14.04 -16.77 -7.21
CA ALA A 342 -14.51 -15.46 -7.53
C ALA A 342 -14.91 -14.79 -6.21
N GLN A 343 -14.12 -13.83 -5.71
CA GLN A 343 -14.75 -12.74 -4.96
C GLN A 343 -15.92 -12.29 -5.83
N ALA A 344 -17.15 -12.48 -5.35
CA ALA A 344 -18.32 -12.07 -6.10
C ALA A 344 -18.11 -10.59 -6.45
N LEU A 345 -18.34 -10.23 -7.71
CA LEU A 345 -18.24 -8.84 -8.12
C LEU A 345 -19.09 -8.00 -7.18
N SER A 346 -18.53 -6.90 -6.70
CA SER A 346 -19.26 -5.96 -5.85
C SER A 346 -20.58 -5.62 -6.52
N THR A 347 -21.68 -5.83 -5.81
CA THR A 347 -23.02 -5.47 -6.31
C THR A 347 -23.35 -4.01 -6.02
N SER A 348 -22.59 -3.39 -5.10
CA SER A 348 -22.61 -1.98 -4.77
C SER A 348 -21.25 -1.50 -4.24
N PHE A 349 -21.05 -0.18 -4.20
CA PHE A 349 -19.89 0.49 -3.61
C PHE A 349 -20.38 1.52 -2.58
N ASP A 350 -19.83 1.50 -1.37
CA ASP A 350 -20.23 2.41 -0.31
C ASP A 350 -19.44 3.73 -0.40
N VAL A 351 -20.16 4.84 -0.53
CA VAL A 351 -19.61 6.19 -0.69
C VAL A 351 -20.32 7.12 0.28
N ASN A 352 -19.60 7.64 1.28
CA ASN A 352 -20.16 8.51 2.33
C ASN A 352 -21.44 7.93 2.97
N ASP A 353 -21.39 6.66 3.39
CA ASP A 353 -22.51 5.89 3.95
C ASP A 353 -23.71 5.67 3.01
N ILE A 354 -23.50 5.84 1.70
CA ILE A 354 -24.50 5.62 0.65
C ILE A 354 -24.00 4.54 -0.30
N SER A 355 -24.76 3.46 -0.41
CA SER A 355 -24.44 2.35 -1.31
C SER A 355 -24.88 2.67 -2.74
N ILE A 356 -23.91 2.81 -3.65
CA ILE A 356 -24.11 3.02 -5.08
C ILE A 356 -24.14 1.66 -5.78
N PRO A 357 -25.22 1.25 -6.46
CA PRO A 357 -25.24 -0.01 -7.20
C PRO A 357 -24.17 -0.04 -8.28
N ALA A 358 -23.41 -1.14 -8.32
CA ALA A 358 -22.22 -1.29 -9.17
C ALA A 358 -22.54 -1.26 -10.66
N VAL A 359 -23.73 -1.76 -11.05
CA VAL A 359 -24.22 -1.73 -12.43
C VAL A 359 -25.45 -0.82 -12.50
N GLY A 360 -25.27 0.34 -13.12
CA GLY A 360 -26.35 1.26 -13.48
C GLY A 360 -26.78 1.13 -14.93
N PHE A 361 -27.89 1.79 -15.25
CA PHE A 361 -28.43 1.87 -16.61
C PHE A 361 -28.27 3.28 -17.15
N GLY A 362 -27.44 3.46 -18.17
CA GLY A 362 -27.27 4.75 -18.84
C GLY A 362 -28.42 5.04 -19.80
N THR A 363 -28.86 6.30 -19.86
CA THR A 363 -30.06 6.72 -20.62
C THR A 363 -29.76 7.59 -21.83
N PHE A 364 -28.49 7.85 -22.15
CA PHE A 364 -28.12 8.63 -23.33
C PHE A 364 -28.39 7.85 -24.64
N GLN A 365 -29.35 8.29 -25.46
CA GLN A 365 -29.72 7.61 -26.71
C GLN A 365 -29.38 8.39 -27.99
N GLY A 366 -28.92 9.65 -27.88
CA GLY A 366 -28.80 10.56 -29.03
C GLY A 366 -30.18 11.04 -29.53
N GLY A 367 -30.21 12.15 -30.28
CA GLY A 367 -31.40 12.97 -30.56
C GLY A 367 -32.70 12.20 -30.88
N ASP A 368 -32.68 11.27 -31.83
CA ASP A 368 -33.88 10.57 -32.30
C ASP A 368 -34.36 9.42 -31.38
N GLY A 369 -33.62 9.09 -30.32
CA GLY A 369 -33.85 7.92 -29.46
C GLY A 369 -34.73 8.15 -28.22
N ASN A 370 -35.04 9.41 -27.87
CA ASN A 370 -35.69 9.74 -26.60
C ASN A 370 -37.11 9.16 -26.45
N GLY A 371 -37.83 8.93 -27.56
CA GLY A 371 -39.16 8.32 -27.54
C GLY A 371 -39.21 6.89 -26.97
N GLN A 372 -38.07 6.20 -26.83
CA GLN A 372 -38.01 4.84 -26.27
C GLN A 372 -37.43 4.78 -24.85
N VAL A 373 -36.97 5.90 -24.29
CA VAL A 373 -36.28 5.93 -22.99
C VAL A 373 -37.18 5.44 -21.86
N LYS A 374 -38.45 5.85 -21.81
CA LYS A 374 -39.40 5.42 -20.78
C LYS A 374 -39.53 3.90 -20.75
N LYS A 375 -39.73 3.30 -21.93
CA LYS A 375 -39.83 1.84 -22.08
C LYS A 375 -38.53 1.16 -21.68
N ALA A 376 -37.38 1.70 -22.10
CA ALA A 376 -36.08 1.13 -21.77
C ALA A 376 -35.80 1.15 -20.26
N VAL A 377 -36.12 2.25 -19.57
CA VAL A 377 -35.97 2.36 -18.11
C VAL A 377 -36.93 1.41 -17.37
N LEU A 378 -38.19 1.31 -17.80
CA LEU A 378 -39.13 0.33 -17.22
C LEU A 378 -38.60 -1.10 -17.36
N ASN A 379 -38.09 -1.45 -18.53
CA ASN A 379 -37.52 -2.77 -18.79
C ASN A 379 -36.25 -3.01 -17.97
N ALA A 380 -35.38 -2.00 -17.81
CA ALA A 380 -34.21 -2.09 -16.93
C ALA A 380 -34.63 -2.31 -15.47
N LEU A 381 -35.60 -1.55 -14.95
CA LEU A 381 -36.11 -1.71 -13.59
C LEU A 381 -36.72 -3.11 -13.36
N ARG A 382 -37.47 -3.64 -14.33
CA ARG A 382 -38.00 -5.02 -14.34
C ARG A 382 -36.89 -6.06 -14.39
N ALA A 383 -35.85 -5.80 -15.18
CA ALA A 383 -34.64 -6.63 -15.24
C ALA A 383 -33.77 -6.50 -13.97
N GLY A 384 -34.19 -5.69 -12.99
CA GLY A 384 -33.62 -5.60 -11.64
C GLY A 384 -32.55 -4.53 -11.45
N TYR A 385 -32.40 -3.58 -12.39
CA TYR A 385 -31.56 -2.40 -12.16
C TYR A 385 -32.12 -1.56 -11.02
N ARG A 386 -31.21 -0.95 -10.24
CA ARG A 386 -31.54 -0.01 -9.15
C ARG A 386 -30.70 1.25 -9.20
N HIS A 387 -29.89 1.45 -10.23
CA HIS A 387 -29.15 2.67 -10.50
C HIS A 387 -29.48 3.13 -11.92
N ILE A 388 -30.05 4.34 -12.05
CA ILE A 388 -30.34 4.97 -13.33
C ILE A 388 -29.45 6.21 -13.50
N ASP A 389 -28.67 6.24 -14.57
CA ASP A 389 -27.83 7.38 -14.94
C ASP A 389 -28.49 8.15 -16.08
N THR A 390 -28.80 9.43 -15.81
CA THR A 390 -29.33 10.39 -16.76
C THR A 390 -28.57 11.71 -16.65
N ALA A 391 -29.01 12.71 -17.40
CA ALA A 391 -28.52 14.07 -17.34
C ALA A 391 -29.57 14.99 -17.94
N LEU A 392 -29.61 16.23 -17.45
CA LEU A 392 -30.42 17.30 -18.05
C LEU A 392 -30.14 17.38 -19.57
N ALA A 393 -28.85 17.39 -19.93
CA ALA A 393 -28.36 17.42 -21.31
C ALA A 393 -28.87 16.31 -22.25
N TYR A 394 -29.41 15.20 -21.70
CA TYR A 394 -29.96 14.11 -22.53
C TYR A 394 -31.38 14.40 -23.02
N GLY A 395 -32.06 15.39 -22.42
CA GLY A 395 -33.41 15.80 -22.81
C GLY A 395 -34.46 14.71 -22.59
N ASN A 396 -34.21 13.75 -21.70
CA ASN A 396 -35.06 12.57 -21.51
C ASN A 396 -35.34 12.21 -20.05
N GLU A 397 -35.03 13.12 -19.12
CA GLU A 397 -35.29 12.86 -17.72
C GLU A 397 -36.81 12.60 -17.48
N LYS A 398 -37.71 13.04 -18.39
CA LYS A 398 -39.17 12.99 -18.23
C LYS A 398 -39.65 11.58 -18.24
N GLU A 399 -39.22 10.94 -19.31
CA GLU A 399 -39.40 9.56 -19.59
C GLU A 399 -38.80 8.69 -18.48
N VAL A 400 -37.66 9.09 -17.90
CA VAL A 400 -37.04 8.41 -16.74
C VAL A 400 -37.93 8.54 -15.49
N GLY A 401 -38.38 9.75 -15.14
CA GLY A 401 -39.21 10.00 -13.97
C GLY A 401 -40.57 9.29 -14.06
N GLU A 402 -41.20 9.33 -15.23
CA GLU A 402 -42.43 8.59 -15.51
C GLU A 402 -42.23 7.08 -15.38
N ALA A 403 -41.13 6.54 -15.94
CA ALA A 403 -40.79 5.11 -15.83
C ALA A 403 -40.58 4.66 -14.39
N ILE A 404 -39.86 5.45 -13.57
CA ILE A 404 -39.65 5.15 -12.15
C ILE A 404 -40.98 5.10 -11.42
N LYS A 405 -41.86 6.10 -11.64
CA LYS A 405 -43.18 6.15 -11.01
C LYS A 405 -44.05 4.96 -11.44
N GLU A 406 -44.09 4.67 -12.73
CA GLU A 406 -44.89 3.58 -13.31
C GLU A 406 -44.38 2.19 -12.90
N SER A 407 -43.08 2.05 -12.57
CA SER A 407 -42.49 0.78 -12.14
C SER A 407 -43.09 0.21 -10.85
N GLY A 408 -43.67 1.08 -10.00
CA GLY A 408 -44.19 0.71 -8.68
C GLY A 408 -43.12 0.38 -7.63
N ILE A 409 -41.83 0.46 -7.98
CA ILE A 409 -40.72 0.24 -7.03
C ILE A 409 -40.60 1.44 -6.08
N PRO A 410 -40.45 1.24 -4.76
CA PRO A 410 -40.27 2.35 -3.83
C PRO A 410 -39.09 3.24 -4.23
N ARG A 411 -39.31 4.58 -4.33
CA ARG A 411 -38.29 5.55 -4.77
C ARG A 411 -36.97 5.43 -4.02
N LYS A 412 -37.00 5.08 -2.73
CA LYS A 412 -35.82 4.91 -1.87
C LYS A 412 -34.91 3.74 -2.29
N GLU A 413 -35.42 2.79 -3.07
CA GLU A 413 -34.67 1.65 -3.58
C GLU A 413 -33.98 1.95 -4.92
N ILE A 414 -34.26 3.11 -5.54
CA ILE A 414 -33.70 3.49 -6.83
C ILE A 414 -32.70 4.62 -6.61
N PHE A 415 -31.43 4.35 -6.89
CA PHE A 415 -30.39 5.34 -7.03
C PHE A 415 -30.54 6.04 -8.39
N VAL A 416 -30.61 7.37 -8.39
CA VAL A 416 -30.74 8.16 -9.62
C VAL A 416 -29.63 9.18 -9.66
N THR A 417 -28.85 9.15 -10.73
CA THR A 417 -27.81 10.14 -11.04
C THR A 417 -28.33 11.05 -12.14
N THR A 418 -28.30 12.36 -11.92
CA THR A 418 -28.45 13.38 -12.98
C THR A 418 -27.24 14.33 -12.96
N LYS A 419 -27.13 15.17 -13.98
CA LYS A 419 -25.97 16.04 -14.21
C LYS A 419 -26.47 17.42 -14.59
N LEU A 420 -25.86 18.44 -13.98
CA LEU A 420 -26.00 19.82 -14.44
C LEU A 420 -25.47 19.91 -15.88
N ALA A 421 -26.24 20.53 -16.76
CA ALA A 421 -25.78 20.80 -18.12
C ALA A 421 -24.76 21.96 -18.10
N GLN A 422 -23.82 21.95 -19.03
CA GLN A 422 -22.74 22.95 -19.13
C GLN A 422 -23.25 24.40 -19.21
N THR A 423 -24.50 24.59 -19.63
CA THR A 423 -25.12 25.91 -19.79
C THR A 423 -25.62 26.51 -18.46
N TRP A 424 -25.51 25.76 -17.35
CA TRP A 424 -26.03 26.12 -16.02
C TRP A 424 -24.93 26.18 -14.95
N HIS A 425 -23.67 26.40 -15.37
CA HIS A 425 -22.53 26.49 -14.45
C HIS A 425 -22.44 27.83 -13.69
N ASN A 426 -23.19 28.86 -14.09
CA ASN A 426 -23.26 30.10 -13.32
C ASN A 426 -23.85 29.81 -11.92
N PRO A 427 -23.18 30.19 -10.82
CA PRO A 427 -23.61 29.85 -9.47
C PRO A 427 -25.06 30.22 -9.11
N SER A 428 -25.62 31.27 -9.72
CA SER A 428 -27.04 31.66 -9.51
C SER A 428 -28.02 30.65 -10.10
N ASP A 429 -27.60 29.90 -11.12
CA ASP A 429 -28.48 29.10 -11.97
C ASP A 429 -28.51 27.64 -11.50
N VAL A 430 -27.56 27.22 -10.65
CA VAL A 430 -27.40 25.84 -10.17
C VAL A 430 -28.62 25.33 -9.39
N GLU A 431 -29.20 26.16 -8.52
CA GLU A 431 -30.39 25.76 -7.75
C GLU A 431 -31.64 25.67 -8.63
N GLU A 432 -31.81 26.61 -9.56
CA GLU A 432 -32.90 26.59 -10.54
C GLU A 432 -32.75 25.40 -11.51
N ALA A 433 -31.52 25.07 -11.94
CA ALA A 433 -31.24 23.91 -12.78
C ALA A 433 -31.63 22.60 -12.08
N LEU A 434 -31.27 22.44 -10.79
CA LEU A 434 -31.69 21.28 -10.04
C LEU A 434 -33.21 21.28 -9.83
N ASP A 435 -33.82 22.41 -9.46
CA ASP A 435 -35.27 22.51 -9.31
C ASP A 435 -36.00 22.23 -10.63
N GLN A 436 -35.41 22.57 -11.77
CA GLN A 436 -35.93 22.29 -13.10
C GLN A 436 -35.70 20.82 -13.50
N SER A 437 -34.58 20.18 -13.18
CA SER A 437 -34.45 18.71 -13.33
C SER A 437 -35.39 17.97 -12.39
N LEU A 438 -35.67 18.50 -11.19
CA LEU A 438 -36.64 17.95 -10.25
C LEU A 438 -38.10 18.19 -10.69
N LYS A 439 -38.40 19.31 -11.40
CA LYS A 439 -39.75 19.70 -11.85
C LYS A 439 -40.10 19.32 -13.29
N THR A 440 -39.19 19.54 -14.23
CA THR A 440 -39.47 19.80 -15.65
C THR A 440 -38.38 19.20 -16.53
N LEU A 441 -38.50 17.92 -16.68
CA LEU A 441 -37.62 17.12 -17.47
C LEU A 441 -37.74 17.50 -18.98
N GLN A 442 -37.02 18.54 -19.49
CA GLN A 442 -36.65 18.89 -20.90
C GLN A 442 -36.43 20.42 -21.15
N LEU A 443 -35.26 20.85 -21.67
CA LEU A 443 -35.00 22.03 -22.56
C LEU A 443 -33.63 21.94 -23.29
N ASP A 444 -33.43 22.74 -24.35
CA ASP A 444 -32.27 22.79 -25.29
C ASP A 444 -31.10 23.72 -24.86
N TYR A 445 -29.86 23.50 -25.38
CA TYR A 445 -28.59 24.02 -24.83
C TYR A 445 -27.69 24.83 -25.80
N VAL A 446 -26.96 25.83 -25.26
CA VAL A 446 -25.80 26.55 -25.87
C VAL A 446 -24.62 26.61 -24.87
N ILE A 447 -23.46 26.04 -25.21
CA ILE A 447 -22.22 26.02 -24.39
C ILE A 447 -21.42 27.32 -24.59
N ASP A 448 -20.90 27.94 -23.52
CA ASP A 448 -20.00 29.12 -23.57
C ASP A 448 -18.69 28.89 -22.78
N LEU A 449 -17.63 29.62 -23.16
CA LEU A 449 -16.26 29.58 -22.66
C LEU A 449 -16.16 29.97 -21.17
N GLU A 450 -16.91 30.98 -20.73
CA GLU A 450 -16.89 31.45 -19.34
C GLU A 450 -17.46 30.41 -18.36
N LEU A 451 -18.54 29.73 -18.76
CA LEU A 451 -19.20 28.67 -17.98
C LEU A 451 -18.30 27.44 -17.75
N SER A 452 -17.42 27.15 -18.71
CA SER A 452 -16.49 26.03 -18.61
C SER A 452 -15.34 26.26 -17.61
N ARG A 453 -15.08 27.52 -17.23
CA ARG A 453 -14.08 27.90 -16.21
C ARG A 453 -14.64 28.03 -14.81
N ALA A 454 -15.94 28.27 -14.67
CA ALA A 454 -16.59 28.56 -13.39
C ALA A 454 -16.84 27.32 -12.51
N TYR A 455 -16.29 26.14 -12.87
CA TYR A 455 -16.53 24.89 -12.16
C TYR A 455 -16.19 24.93 -10.65
N PRO A 456 -15.19 25.71 -10.15
CA PRO A 456 -15.00 25.88 -8.72
C PRO A 456 -16.18 26.57 -8.02
N GLN A 457 -16.73 27.62 -8.64
CA GLN A 457 -17.89 28.34 -8.11
C GLN A 457 -19.17 27.51 -8.25
N THR A 458 -19.31 26.73 -9.33
CA THR A 458 -20.38 25.74 -9.50
C THR A 458 -20.32 24.70 -8.37
N TRP A 459 -19.12 24.23 -8.00
CA TRP A 459 -18.94 23.27 -6.90
C TRP A 459 -19.48 23.83 -5.58
N GLN A 460 -19.14 25.08 -5.24
CA GLN A 460 -19.65 25.74 -4.03
C GLN A 460 -21.17 25.88 -4.02
N ALA A 461 -21.80 26.07 -5.19
CA ALA A 461 -23.25 26.07 -5.30
C ALA A 461 -23.82 24.65 -5.14
N MET A 462 -23.16 23.62 -5.69
CA MET A 462 -23.55 22.21 -5.51
C MET A 462 -23.50 21.76 -4.05
N GLU A 463 -22.56 22.25 -3.26
CA GLU A 463 -22.50 21.96 -1.81
C GLU A 463 -23.76 22.40 -1.07
N LYS A 464 -24.37 23.53 -1.46
CA LYS A 464 -25.63 24.02 -0.87
C LYS A 464 -26.83 23.11 -1.19
N LEU A 465 -26.76 22.32 -2.26
CA LEU A 465 -27.78 21.33 -2.61
C LEU A 465 -27.80 20.16 -1.62
N VAL A 466 -26.63 19.83 -1.04
CA VAL A 466 -26.53 18.84 0.05
C VAL A 466 -27.08 19.44 1.34
N ASP A 467 -26.68 20.68 1.69
CA ASP A 467 -27.13 21.34 2.91
C ASP A 467 -28.66 21.53 2.94
N SER A 468 -29.27 21.81 1.79
CA SER A 468 -30.74 21.93 1.65
C SER A 468 -31.47 20.58 1.58
N GLY A 469 -30.74 19.46 1.53
CA GLY A 469 -31.30 18.12 1.44
C GLY A 469 -31.89 17.77 0.06
N LYS A 470 -31.71 18.63 -0.95
CA LYS A 470 -32.18 18.38 -2.34
C LYS A 470 -31.42 17.24 -3.01
N THR A 471 -30.17 17.00 -2.62
CA THR A 471 -29.40 15.82 -3.01
C THR A 471 -28.69 15.19 -1.80
N ARG A 472 -28.34 13.91 -1.91
CA ARG A 472 -27.57 13.17 -0.89
C ARG A 472 -26.07 13.17 -1.17
N LEU A 473 -25.69 13.20 -2.45
CA LEU A 473 -24.30 13.17 -2.91
C LEU A 473 -24.12 14.20 -4.03
N ILE A 474 -22.90 14.72 -4.14
CA ILE A 474 -22.45 15.55 -5.25
C ILE A 474 -21.13 15.01 -5.78
N GLY A 475 -20.90 15.15 -7.07
CA GLY A 475 -19.72 14.61 -7.76
C GLY A 475 -19.42 15.37 -9.04
N VAL A 476 -18.31 14.99 -9.68
CA VAL A 476 -17.83 15.59 -10.92
C VAL A 476 -17.88 14.56 -12.06
N SER A 477 -17.75 15.01 -13.31
CA SER A 477 -17.65 14.12 -14.46
C SER A 477 -16.70 14.71 -15.50
N ASN A 478 -15.85 13.86 -16.09
CA ASN A 478 -14.80 14.24 -17.04
C ASN A 478 -13.71 15.14 -16.45
N PHE A 479 -13.45 15.04 -15.15
CA PHE A 479 -12.38 15.79 -14.48
C PHE A 479 -11.07 15.00 -14.52
N SER A 480 -10.00 15.65 -14.98
CA SER A 480 -8.61 15.16 -14.88
C SER A 480 -8.09 15.25 -13.44
N ILE A 481 -6.91 14.68 -13.17
CA ILE A 481 -6.24 14.81 -11.87
C ILE A 481 -6.04 16.29 -11.52
N LEU A 482 -5.61 17.12 -12.48
CA LEU A 482 -5.40 18.55 -12.30
C LEU A 482 -6.69 19.26 -11.83
N LYS A 483 -7.80 19.08 -12.56
CA LYS A 483 -9.09 19.71 -12.24
C LYS A 483 -9.65 19.20 -10.91
N THR A 484 -9.47 17.91 -10.63
CA THR A 484 -9.94 17.31 -9.37
C THR A 484 -9.17 17.87 -8.17
N LYS A 485 -7.84 18.02 -8.26
CA LYS A 485 -7.04 18.69 -7.21
C LYS A 485 -7.54 20.10 -6.91
N ARG A 486 -7.86 20.89 -7.94
CA ARG A 486 -8.40 22.24 -7.76
C ARG A 486 -9.74 22.26 -7.02
N ILE A 487 -10.63 21.30 -7.28
CA ILE A 487 -11.85 21.15 -6.50
C ILE A 487 -11.52 20.80 -5.05
N LEU A 488 -10.62 19.84 -4.82
CA LEU A 488 -10.25 19.41 -3.47
C LEU A 488 -9.64 20.54 -2.61
N GLU A 489 -8.98 21.52 -3.24
CA GLU A 489 -8.45 22.71 -2.55
C GLU A 489 -9.55 23.63 -1.99
N ILE A 490 -10.72 23.68 -2.62
CA ILE A 490 -11.81 24.60 -2.24
C ILE A 490 -13.03 23.91 -1.63
N ALA A 491 -13.13 22.59 -1.77
CA ALA A 491 -14.31 21.81 -1.40
C ALA A 491 -14.43 21.66 0.12
N ARG A 492 -15.57 22.10 0.68
CA ARG A 492 -16.02 21.69 2.01
C ARG A 492 -16.57 20.26 1.99
N ILE A 493 -17.33 19.92 0.95
CA ILE A 493 -17.82 18.56 0.70
C ILE A 493 -17.01 17.99 -0.46
N ARG A 494 -16.20 16.97 -0.20
CA ARG A 494 -15.39 16.31 -1.24
C ARG A 494 -16.28 15.67 -2.31
N PRO A 495 -15.87 15.63 -3.59
CA PRO A 495 -16.61 14.92 -4.62
C PRO A 495 -16.78 13.44 -4.26
N ALA A 496 -18.02 12.98 -4.18
CA ALA A 496 -18.31 11.58 -3.89
C ALA A 496 -17.95 10.67 -5.07
N VAL A 497 -18.12 11.17 -6.29
CA VAL A 497 -17.90 10.41 -7.54
C VAL A 497 -17.19 11.28 -8.57
N ASN A 498 -16.26 10.68 -9.35
CA ASN A 498 -15.82 11.20 -10.64
C ASN A 498 -16.27 10.23 -11.75
N GLN A 499 -17.22 10.65 -12.59
CA GLN A 499 -17.70 9.82 -13.71
C GLN A 499 -16.89 10.11 -14.99
N VAL A 500 -16.15 9.12 -15.49
CA VAL A 500 -15.20 9.27 -16.62
C VAL A 500 -15.25 8.11 -17.61
N GLU A 501 -14.68 8.31 -18.80
CA GLU A 501 -14.59 7.29 -19.84
C GLU A 501 -13.61 6.19 -19.44
N ILE A 502 -14.05 4.93 -19.30
CA ILE A 502 -13.15 3.82 -18.97
C ILE A 502 -13.51 2.59 -19.79
N HIS A 503 -12.54 2.07 -20.52
CA HIS A 503 -12.60 0.79 -21.25
C HIS A 503 -11.16 0.30 -21.53
N PRO A 504 -10.92 -0.90 -22.10
CA PRO A 504 -9.57 -1.43 -22.22
C PRO A 504 -8.56 -0.60 -23.05
N TYR A 505 -9.03 0.18 -24.03
CA TYR A 505 -8.19 1.17 -24.72
C TYR A 505 -7.90 2.43 -23.92
N PHE A 506 -8.67 2.69 -22.86
CA PHE A 506 -8.55 3.89 -22.03
C PHE A 506 -8.78 3.55 -20.55
N PRO A 507 -7.83 2.83 -19.92
CA PRO A 507 -8.03 2.29 -18.57
C PRO A 507 -7.93 3.36 -17.47
N GLN A 508 -7.24 4.48 -17.73
CA GLN A 508 -7.06 5.61 -16.81
C GLN A 508 -6.54 5.21 -15.41
N GLN A 509 -5.52 4.34 -15.34
CA GLN A 509 -5.05 3.80 -14.05
C GLN A 509 -4.58 4.88 -13.08
N GLU A 510 -3.82 5.88 -13.52
CA GLU A 510 -3.34 6.97 -12.67
C GLU A 510 -4.48 7.80 -12.08
N LEU A 511 -5.54 8.05 -12.86
CA LEU A 511 -6.73 8.76 -12.38
C LEU A 511 -7.52 7.92 -11.36
N LEU A 512 -7.62 6.60 -11.56
CA LEU A 512 -8.24 5.70 -10.59
C LEU A 512 -7.48 5.72 -9.26
N ASP A 513 -6.16 5.53 -9.32
CA ASP A 513 -5.31 5.49 -8.12
C ASP A 513 -5.42 6.81 -7.34
N PHE A 514 -5.42 7.95 -8.05
CA PHE A 514 -5.63 9.26 -7.47
C PHE A 514 -7.02 9.41 -6.83
N CYS A 515 -8.10 9.06 -7.55
CA CYS A 515 -9.46 9.17 -7.03
C CYS A 515 -9.65 8.30 -5.78
N PHE A 516 -9.16 7.06 -5.81
CA PHE A 516 -9.26 6.15 -4.66
C PHE A 516 -8.46 6.63 -3.46
N ALA A 517 -7.26 7.19 -3.65
CA ALA A 517 -6.48 7.77 -2.56
C ALA A 517 -7.20 8.96 -1.89
N GLU A 518 -7.98 9.72 -2.65
CA GLU A 518 -8.74 10.88 -2.17
C GLU A 518 -10.16 10.53 -1.66
N GLY A 519 -10.53 9.24 -1.66
CA GLY A 519 -11.86 8.77 -1.26
C GLY A 519 -12.98 9.07 -2.27
N ILE A 520 -12.64 9.31 -3.54
CA ILE A 520 -13.56 9.61 -4.63
C ILE A 520 -13.86 8.32 -5.40
N HIS A 521 -15.12 7.91 -5.45
CA HIS A 521 -15.54 6.75 -6.23
C HIS A 521 -15.51 7.03 -7.73
N VAL A 522 -15.24 6.03 -8.56
CA VAL A 522 -15.20 6.20 -10.02
C VAL A 522 -16.34 5.43 -10.68
N THR A 523 -17.07 6.12 -11.57
CA THR A 523 -18.08 5.51 -12.44
C THR A 523 -17.62 5.57 -13.89
N ALA A 524 -17.53 4.43 -14.55
CA ALA A 524 -17.24 4.33 -15.98
C ALA A 524 -18.48 4.67 -16.81
N HIS A 525 -18.43 5.78 -17.52
CA HIS A 525 -19.27 5.98 -18.70
C HIS A 525 -18.57 5.37 -19.94
N GLN A 526 -19.38 5.06 -20.96
CA GLN A 526 -18.94 4.32 -22.16
C GLN A 526 -18.11 3.05 -21.86
N PRO A 527 -18.51 2.19 -20.90
CA PRO A 527 -17.69 1.03 -20.50
C PRO A 527 -17.45 0.00 -21.61
N LEU A 528 -18.22 0.07 -22.70
CA LEU A 528 -18.12 -0.79 -23.88
C LEU A 528 -17.46 -0.08 -25.09
N GLY A 529 -16.90 1.12 -24.90
CA GLY A 529 -16.22 1.92 -25.94
C GLY A 529 -17.08 2.92 -26.71
N GLY A 530 -18.34 3.14 -26.32
CA GLY A 530 -19.22 4.10 -27.00
C GLY A 530 -19.47 3.74 -28.47
N ARG A 531 -19.62 4.73 -29.35
CA ARG A 531 -19.64 4.53 -30.81
C ARG A 531 -18.31 5.05 -31.37
N PRO A 532 -17.47 4.19 -31.99
CA PRO A 532 -17.69 2.77 -32.30
C PRO A 532 -17.52 1.84 -31.09
N VAL A 533 -18.28 0.73 -31.05
CA VAL A 533 -18.16 -0.33 -30.01
C VAL A 533 -16.91 -1.22 -30.21
N ALA A 534 -15.78 -0.61 -30.52
CA ALA A 534 -14.53 -1.28 -30.89
C ALA A 534 -13.94 -2.22 -29.82
N PRO A 535 -14.11 -1.99 -28.50
CA PRO A 535 -13.70 -2.95 -27.49
C PRO A 535 -14.39 -4.32 -27.59
N LEU A 536 -15.64 -4.38 -28.08
CA LEU A 536 -16.39 -5.64 -28.20
C LEU A 536 -15.82 -6.57 -29.27
N THR A 537 -15.06 -6.04 -30.23
CA THR A 537 -14.50 -6.80 -31.37
C THR A 537 -13.03 -7.18 -31.19
N LEU A 538 -12.43 -6.88 -30.03
CA LEU A 538 -11.05 -7.26 -29.71
C LEU A 538 -10.91 -8.78 -29.61
N SER A 539 -9.92 -9.36 -30.32
CA SER A 539 -9.66 -10.80 -30.28
C SER A 539 -9.42 -11.32 -28.86
N THR A 540 -8.63 -10.60 -28.07
CA THR A 540 -8.39 -10.94 -26.65
C THR A 540 -9.69 -10.99 -25.84
N ILE A 541 -10.61 -10.06 -26.06
CA ILE A 541 -11.90 -10.03 -25.35
C ILE A 541 -12.81 -11.17 -25.84
N ALA A 542 -12.85 -11.42 -27.14
CA ALA A 542 -13.62 -12.51 -27.73
C ALA A 542 -13.12 -13.90 -27.27
N GLU A 543 -11.81 -14.08 -27.16
CA GLU A 543 -11.17 -15.30 -26.65
C GLU A 543 -11.51 -15.56 -25.18
N ILE A 544 -11.41 -14.53 -24.33
CA ILE A 544 -11.79 -14.61 -22.91
C ILE A 544 -13.29 -14.88 -22.78
N ALA A 545 -14.12 -14.15 -23.51
CA ALA A 545 -15.58 -14.34 -23.50
C ALA A 545 -15.96 -15.79 -23.83
N LYS A 546 -15.32 -16.34 -24.88
CA LYS A 546 -15.51 -17.75 -25.28
C LYS A 546 -15.02 -18.73 -24.21
N SER A 547 -13.87 -18.49 -23.58
CA SER A 547 -13.31 -19.41 -22.58
C SER A 547 -14.17 -19.50 -21.32
N ILE A 548 -14.81 -18.41 -20.91
CA ILE A 548 -15.65 -18.36 -19.69
C ILE A 548 -17.15 -18.52 -19.97
N GLY A 549 -17.56 -18.74 -21.22
CA GLY A 549 -18.98 -18.89 -21.61
C GLY A 549 -19.81 -17.63 -21.37
N LYS A 550 -19.22 -16.44 -21.55
CA LYS A 550 -19.86 -15.13 -21.38
C LYS A 550 -19.78 -14.33 -22.66
N SER A 551 -20.47 -13.19 -22.72
CA SER A 551 -20.33 -12.27 -23.85
C SER A 551 -19.11 -11.35 -23.69
N PRO A 552 -18.60 -10.76 -24.79
CA PRO A 552 -17.61 -9.69 -24.72
C PRO A 552 -18.05 -8.52 -23.82
N ALA A 553 -19.34 -8.17 -23.81
CA ALA A 553 -19.86 -7.10 -22.96
C ALA A 553 -19.73 -7.46 -21.47
N GLN A 554 -20.05 -8.69 -21.09
CA GLN A 554 -19.90 -9.17 -19.72
C GLN A 554 -18.43 -9.16 -19.29
N VAL A 555 -17.50 -9.54 -20.17
CA VAL A 555 -16.05 -9.46 -19.88
C VAL A 555 -15.63 -8.02 -19.59
N LEU A 556 -16.01 -7.06 -20.44
CA LEU A 556 -15.65 -5.66 -20.27
C LEU A 556 -16.23 -5.05 -18.98
N LEU A 557 -17.50 -5.34 -18.69
CA LEU A 557 -18.15 -4.84 -17.47
C LEU A 557 -17.56 -5.49 -16.21
N SER A 558 -17.33 -6.80 -16.21
CA SER A 558 -16.64 -7.49 -15.10
C SER A 558 -15.24 -6.94 -14.86
N TRP A 559 -14.49 -6.64 -15.93
CA TRP A 559 -13.16 -6.03 -15.83
C TRP A 559 -13.20 -4.66 -15.13
N ALA A 560 -14.16 -3.79 -15.48
CA ALA A 560 -14.31 -2.50 -14.81
C ALA A 560 -14.71 -2.66 -13.33
N LEU A 561 -15.70 -3.52 -13.03
CA LEU A 561 -16.14 -3.78 -11.65
C LEU A 561 -15.01 -4.32 -10.76
N GLN A 562 -14.18 -5.23 -11.27
CA GLN A 562 -13.03 -5.77 -10.54
C GLN A 562 -11.95 -4.75 -10.22
N ARG A 563 -11.95 -3.61 -10.92
CA ARG A 563 -11.05 -2.48 -10.67
C ARG A 563 -11.66 -1.48 -9.68
N GLY A 564 -12.79 -1.81 -9.04
CA GLY A 564 -13.48 -0.93 -8.10
C GLY A 564 -14.32 0.16 -8.77
N VAL A 565 -14.65 0.01 -10.06
CA VAL A 565 -15.34 1.04 -10.85
C VAL A 565 -16.78 0.62 -11.12
N SER A 566 -17.78 1.43 -10.77
CA SER A 566 -19.17 1.16 -11.20
C SER A 566 -19.36 1.47 -12.68
N VAL A 567 -20.28 0.78 -13.34
CA VAL A 567 -20.49 0.88 -14.80
C VAL A 567 -21.91 1.31 -15.12
N VAL A 568 -22.07 2.15 -16.15
CA VAL A 568 -23.40 2.58 -16.65
C VAL A 568 -23.56 2.25 -18.14
N PRO A 569 -23.59 0.96 -18.54
CA PRO A 569 -23.81 0.58 -19.94
C PRO A 569 -25.18 1.02 -20.45
N ILE A 570 -25.28 1.18 -21.77
CA ILE A 570 -26.48 1.58 -22.48
C ILE A 570 -26.92 0.46 -23.42
N THR A 571 -28.21 0.11 -23.42
CA THR A 571 -28.80 -0.84 -24.37
C THR A 571 -30.30 -0.59 -24.51
N ALA A 572 -30.82 -0.78 -25.73
CA ALA A 572 -32.26 -0.81 -26.00
C ALA A 572 -32.85 -2.24 -26.00
N GLN A 573 -31.99 -3.27 -25.97
CA GLN A 573 -32.40 -4.68 -26.03
C GLN A 573 -32.54 -5.27 -24.63
N GLU A 574 -33.70 -5.86 -24.33
CA GLU A 574 -34.04 -6.41 -23.00
C GLU A 574 -33.11 -7.56 -22.58
N ASP A 575 -32.79 -8.49 -23.48
CA ASP A 575 -31.89 -9.61 -23.18
C ASP A 575 -30.51 -9.12 -22.74
N ARG A 576 -30.00 -8.06 -23.38
CA ARG A 576 -28.72 -7.43 -23.02
C ARG A 576 -28.79 -6.72 -21.66
N MET A 577 -29.96 -6.24 -21.23
CA MET A 577 -30.12 -5.65 -19.89
C MET A 577 -29.88 -6.71 -18.82
N VAL A 578 -30.46 -7.90 -18.99
CA VAL A 578 -30.25 -9.05 -18.10
C VAL A 578 -28.79 -9.52 -18.16
N GLU A 579 -28.25 -9.66 -19.37
CA GLU A 579 -26.88 -10.08 -19.62
C GLU A 579 -25.85 -9.16 -18.93
N ASN A 580 -26.01 -7.85 -19.06
CA ASN A 580 -25.12 -6.83 -18.48
C ASN A 580 -25.12 -6.82 -16.95
N ARG A 581 -26.09 -7.47 -16.30
CA ARG A 581 -26.12 -7.68 -14.83
C ARG A 581 -25.61 -9.05 -14.41
N ALA A 582 -25.63 -10.04 -15.30
CA ALA A 582 -25.19 -11.41 -15.05
C ALA A 582 -23.66 -11.55 -15.14
N LEU A 583 -22.97 -10.64 -14.45
CA LEU A 583 -21.51 -10.50 -14.46
C LEU A 583 -20.86 -11.52 -13.52
N SER A 584 -19.68 -11.97 -13.90
CA SER A 584 -18.87 -12.90 -13.12
C SER A 584 -17.43 -12.43 -13.08
N ARG A 585 -16.73 -12.67 -11.97
CA ARG A 585 -15.32 -12.35 -11.85
C ARG A 585 -14.53 -13.08 -12.94
N LEU A 586 -13.66 -12.36 -13.63
CA LEU A 586 -12.63 -12.83 -14.53
C LEU A 586 -11.44 -13.38 -13.72
N ALA A 587 -10.75 -14.36 -14.29
CA ALA A 587 -9.48 -14.84 -13.75
C ALA A 587 -8.42 -13.71 -13.77
N ASP A 588 -7.45 -13.78 -12.86
CA ASP A 588 -6.40 -12.75 -12.75
C ASP A 588 -5.52 -12.68 -14.00
N GLU A 589 -5.31 -13.81 -14.66
CA GLU A 589 -4.64 -13.88 -15.96
C GLU A 589 -5.41 -13.12 -17.04
N ASP A 590 -6.73 -13.23 -17.06
CA ASP A 590 -7.59 -12.54 -18.03
C ASP A 590 -7.65 -11.03 -17.74
N MET A 591 -7.73 -10.64 -16.46
CA MET A 591 -7.55 -9.24 -16.04
C MET A 591 -6.20 -8.69 -16.52
N THR A 592 -5.12 -9.46 -16.38
CA THR A 592 -3.78 -9.09 -16.83
C THR A 592 -3.69 -8.94 -18.34
N LYS A 593 -4.32 -9.84 -19.11
CA LYS A 593 -4.41 -9.74 -20.57
C LYS A 593 -5.12 -8.45 -20.98
N ILE A 594 -6.25 -8.14 -20.35
CA ILE A 594 -7.04 -6.94 -20.65
C ILE A 594 -6.24 -5.67 -20.31
N ASN A 595 -5.59 -5.62 -19.15
CA ASN A 595 -4.78 -4.47 -18.71
C ASN A 595 -3.58 -4.17 -19.62
N LYS A 596 -3.12 -5.16 -20.40
CA LYS A 596 -2.01 -5.00 -21.36
C LYS A 596 -2.46 -4.43 -22.71
N ILE A 597 -3.76 -4.38 -23.02
CA ILE A 597 -4.28 -3.91 -24.32
C ILE A 597 -3.80 -2.48 -24.63
N VAL A 598 -3.86 -1.57 -23.65
CA VAL A 598 -3.43 -0.18 -23.84
C VAL A 598 -1.94 -0.07 -24.19
N LYS A 599 -1.10 -1.00 -23.72
CA LYS A 599 0.35 -0.99 -23.99
C LYS A 599 0.67 -1.29 -25.45
N SER A 600 -0.15 -2.10 -26.12
CA SER A 600 0.05 -2.44 -27.53
C SER A 600 -0.68 -1.52 -28.49
N THR A 601 -1.74 -0.84 -28.05
CA THR A 601 -2.63 -0.06 -28.91
C THR A 601 -2.48 1.46 -28.74
N GLY A 602 -1.85 1.90 -27.64
CA GLY A 602 -1.91 3.29 -27.20
C GLY A 602 -3.24 3.61 -26.51
N ALA A 603 -3.26 4.70 -25.76
CA ALA A 603 -4.49 5.19 -25.12
C ALA A 603 -5.42 5.79 -26.18
N VAL A 604 -6.64 5.27 -26.32
CA VAL A 604 -7.65 5.78 -27.26
C VAL A 604 -8.84 6.30 -26.49
N ARG A 605 -9.09 7.60 -26.55
CA ARG A 605 -10.29 8.25 -26.00
C ARG A 605 -11.32 8.43 -27.13
N TYR A 606 -12.54 7.93 -26.95
CA TYR A 606 -13.63 8.09 -27.90
C TYR A 606 -14.49 9.33 -27.61
N LEU A 607 -14.60 9.76 -26.36
CA LEU A 607 -15.23 11.04 -26.03
C LEU A 607 -14.22 12.18 -26.21
N ASP A 608 -14.24 12.83 -27.38
CA ASP A 608 -13.49 14.05 -27.63
C ASP A 608 -14.44 15.21 -28.01
N PRO A 609 -14.78 16.10 -27.06
CA PRO A 609 -15.64 17.24 -27.34
C PRO A 609 -14.91 18.41 -27.97
N LYS A 610 -13.57 18.38 -28.12
CA LYS A 610 -12.76 19.54 -28.55
C LYS A 610 -13.25 20.17 -29.84
N GLY A 611 -13.61 19.36 -30.82
CA GLY A 611 -14.14 19.85 -32.11
C GLY A 611 -15.50 20.55 -32.00
N HIS A 612 -16.28 20.26 -30.95
CA HIS A 612 -17.62 20.84 -30.73
C HIS A 612 -17.56 22.10 -29.84
N ILE A 613 -16.67 22.10 -28.84
CA ILE A 613 -16.59 23.20 -27.84
C ILE A 613 -15.42 24.16 -28.08
N GLY A 614 -14.45 23.79 -28.93
CA GLY A 614 -13.34 24.66 -29.34
C GLY A 614 -12.07 24.60 -28.47
N PHE A 615 -12.04 23.80 -27.41
CA PHE A 615 -10.88 23.63 -26.51
C PHE A 615 -10.85 22.21 -25.90
N ASP A 616 -9.70 21.80 -25.37
CA ASP A 616 -9.47 20.45 -24.86
C ASP A 616 -9.69 20.36 -23.34
N ILE A 617 -10.87 19.92 -22.92
CA ILE A 617 -11.19 19.77 -21.49
C ILE A 617 -10.33 18.73 -20.76
N PHE A 618 -9.57 17.90 -21.47
CA PHE A 618 -8.74 16.84 -20.91
C PHE A 618 -7.26 17.19 -20.84
N MET A 619 -6.86 18.41 -21.19
CA MET A 619 -5.47 18.83 -21.09
C MET A 619 -4.99 18.81 -19.64
N GLU A 620 -3.93 18.06 -19.37
CA GLU A 620 -3.41 17.86 -18.01
C GLU A 620 -2.26 18.81 -17.65
N SER A 621 -1.59 19.39 -18.66
CA SER A 621 -0.52 20.38 -18.47
C SER A 621 -1.07 21.77 -18.11
N VAL A 622 -2.30 22.07 -18.51
CA VAL A 622 -2.96 23.35 -18.26
C VAL A 622 -4.47 23.15 -18.22
N ASP A 623 -5.13 23.89 -17.33
CA ASP A 623 -6.59 23.86 -17.21
C ASP A 623 -7.24 24.68 -18.32
N GLU A 624 -7.65 24.00 -19.40
CA GLU A 624 -8.34 24.64 -20.51
C GLU A 624 -9.84 24.83 -20.26
N PRO A 625 -10.41 25.95 -20.76
CA PRO A 625 -9.77 26.92 -21.65
C PRO A 625 -8.88 27.92 -20.89
N VAL A 626 -7.71 28.30 -21.43
CA VAL A 626 -6.84 29.35 -20.86
C VAL A 626 -7.29 30.73 -21.34
N ALA A 627 -7.27 31.76 -20.48
CA ALA A 627 -7.57 33.12 -20.93
C ALA A 627 -6.60 33.49 -22.07
N ALA A 628 -7.11 34.09 -23.15
CA ALA A 628 -6.23 34.71 -24.11
C ALA A 628 -5.36 35.71 -23.33
N ALA A 629 -4.04 35.67 -23.52
CA ALA A 629 -3.18 36.72 -23.01
C ALA A 629 -3.66 38.03 -23.64
N GLU A 630 -4.21 38.94 -22.83
CA GLU A 630 -4.63 40.28 -23.24
C GLU A 630 -3.45 41.09 -23.79
#